data_AF-A0A5Y0S2D9-F1
#
_entry.id   AF-A0A5Y0S2D9-F1
#
_cell.length_a   1.000
_cell.length_b   1.000
_cell.length_c   1.000
_cell.angle_alpha   90.00
_cell.angle_beta   90.00
_cell.angle_gamma   90.00
#
_symmetry.space_group_name_H-M   'P 1'
#
loop_
_entity.id
_entity.type
_entity.pdbx_description
1 polymer ?
#
loop_
_entity_poly.entity_id
_entity_poly.type
_entity_poly.pdbx_seq_one_letter_code
_entity_poly.pdbx_strand_id
1 'polypeptide(L)'
;MNRITTGAIVSLLIVAAALAWTTDHYHGNAIRYKDQRDTATHSLKLANETIDDMQVRQRDNAALDAKYTKELADAQTRNTDLQRRLAAGGRVRVKGRCTVPATTTPASTGSVGDAATVELSPDSGRNVLDIRSGIISDQAKLRYLQQYVREQCR
;
A
#
# COMPACT_ATOMS: atom_id res chain seq x y z
N MET A 1 19.61 47.92 -72.08
CA MET A 1 19.62 46.58 -71.46
C MET A 1 19.17 45.56 -72.49
N ASN A 2 19.93 44.48 -72.73
CA ASN A 2 19.66 43.56 -73.84
C ASN A 2 18.54 42.58 -73.46
N ARG A 3 17.58 42.29 -74.36
CA ARG A 3 16.44 41.40 -74.05
C ARG A 3 16.88 40.03 -73.51
N ILE A 4 18.03 39.53 -73.97
CA ILE A 4 18.65 38.29 -73.52
C ILE A 4 19.09 38.36 -72.05
N THR A 5 19.73 39.46 -71.64
CA THR A 5 20.16 39.65 -70.23
C THR A 5 18.97 39.75 -69.28
N THR A 6 17.87 40.36 -69.70
CA THR A 6 16.64 40.44 -68.90
C THR A 6 15.99 39.05 -68.76
N GLY A 7 15.94 38.25 -69.83
CA GLY A 7 15.42 36.88 -69.77
C GLY A 7 16.20 35.97 -68.81
N ALA A 8 17.53 36.03 -68.86
CA ALA A 8 18.38 35.22 -67.98
C ALA A 8 18.21 35.56 -66.48
N ILE A 9 18.08 36.86 -66.15
CA ILE A 9 17.83 37.32 -64.77
C ILE A 9 16.47 36.80 -64.28
N VAL A 10 15.43 36.90 -65.10
CA VAL A 10 14.09 36.41 -64.75
C VAL A 10 14.09 34.90 -64.49
N SER A 11 14.75 34.11 -65.34
CA SER A 11 14.87 32.66 -65.14
C SER A 11 15.61 32.30 -63.84
N LEU A 12 16.70 33.00 -63.51
CA LEU A 12 17.42 32.80 -62.25
C LEU A 12 16.57 33.11 -61.02
N LEU A 13 15.78 34.19 -61.07
CA LEU A 13 14.87 34.55 -59.98
C LEU A 13 13.77 33.50 -59.78
N ILE A 14 13.24 32.92 -60.86
CA ILE A 14 12.25 31.83 -60.78
C ILE A 14 12.86 30.59 -60.13
N VAL A 15 14.08 30.21 -60.53
CA VAL A 15 14.78 29.06 -59.92
C VAL A 15 15.06 29.30 -58.45
N ALA A 16 15.54 30.49 -58.08
CA ALA A 16 15.79 30.86 -56.68
C ALA A 16 14.49 30.82 -55.85
N ALA A 17 13.37 31.32 -56.39
CA ALA A 17 12.08 31.27 -55.71
C ALA A 17 11.59 29.83 -55.52
N ALA A 18 11.75 28.97 -56.52
CA ALA A 18 11.39 27.54 -56.42
C ALA A 18 12.25 26.80 -55.38
N LEU A 19 13.56 27.08 -55.34
CA LEU A 19 14.46 26.50 -54.34
C LEU A 19 14.15 27.00 -52.93
N ALA A 20 13.81 28.28 -52.76
CA ALA A 20 13.40 28.84 -51.48
C ALA A 20 12.09 28.21 -50.98
N TRP A 21 11.09 28.09 -51.87
CA TRP A 21 9.80 27.47 -51.53
C TRP A 21 9.93 25.99 -51.16
N THR A 22 10.69 25.22 -51.93
CA THR A 22 10.94 23.80 -51.64
C THR A 22 11.70 23.62 -50.33
N THR A 23 12.75 24.42 -50.09
CA THR A 23 13.53 24.35 -48.84
C THR A 23 12.66 24.67 -47.63
N ASP A 24 11.85 25.73 -47.69
CA ASP A 24 10.91 26.09 -46.63
C ASP A 24 9.88 24.98 -46.37
N HIS A 25 9.32 24.41 -47.44
CA HIS A 25 8.38 23.29 -47.35
C HIS A 25 8.99 22.06 -46.67
N TYR A 26 10.19 21.63 -47.06
CA TYR A 26 10.87 20.48 -46.43
C TYR A 26 11.32 20.77 -45.01
N HIS A 27 11.79 21.98 -44.72
CA HIS A 27 12.19 22.38 -43.38
C HIS A 27 10.98 22.40 -42.43
N GLY A 28 9.86 22.99 -42.86
CA GLY A 28 8.61 22.98 -42.10
C GLY A 28 8.10 21.56 -41.84
N ASN A 29 8.20 20.67 -42.83
CA ASN A 29 7.82 19.27 -42.66
C ASN A 29 8.77 18.52 -41.71
N ALA A 30 10.07 18.78 -41.79
CA ALA A 30 11.07 18.20 -40.88
C ALA A 30 10.86 18.63 -39.43
N ILE A 31 10.58 19.92 -39.19
CA ILE A 31 10.22 20.44 -37.86
C ILE A 31 8.96 19.74 -37.34
N ARG A 32 7.91 19.65 -38.16
CA ARG A 32 6.66 18.97 -37.76
C ARG A 32 6.88 17.51 -37.39
N TYR A 33 7.65 16.75 -38.17
CA TYR A 33 7.92 15.35 -37.84
C TYR A 33 8.79 15.21 -36.60
N LYS A 34 9.76 16.10 -36.40
CA LYS A 34 10.56 16.15 -35.18
C LYS A 34 9.68 16.41 -33.96
N ASP A 35 8.80 17.40 -34.03
CA ASP A 35 7.88 17.76 -32.95
C ASP A 35 6.91 16.61 -32.61
N GLN A 36 6.33 15.96 -33.61
CA GLN A 36 5.47 14.78 -33.43
C GLN A 36 6.24 13.63 -32.76
N ARG A 37 7.47 13.37 -33.19
CA ARG A 37 8.31 12.32 -32.62
C ARG A 37 8.72 12.62 -31.19
N ASP A 38 9.13 13.86 -30.90
CA ASP A 38 9.56 14.27 -29.57
C ASP A 38 8.37 14.20 -28.61
N THR A 39 7.18 14.63 -29.06
CA THR A 39 5.91 14.49 -28.33
C THR A 39 5.58 13.02 -28.05
N ALA A 40 5.65 12.15 -29.06
CA ALA A 40 5.36 10.72 -28.90
C ALA A 40 6.39 10.01 -28.00
N THR A 41 7.66 10.38 -28.11
CA THR A 41 8.73 9.82 -27.27
C THR A 41 8.54 10.25 -25.81
N HIS A 42 8.17 11.51 -25.59
CA HIS A 42 7.91 12.04 -24.27
C HIS A 42 6.69 11.37 -23.62
N SER A 43 5.58 11.24 -24.36
CA SER A 43 4.38 10.58 -23.84
C SER A 43 4.61 9.10 -23.54
N LEU A 44 5.35 8.40 -24.39
CA LEU A 44 5.73 7.01 -24.16
C LEU A 44 6.62 6.87 -22.92
N LYS A 45 7.59 7.77 -22.74
CA LYS A 45 8.43 7.80 -21.54
C LYS A 45 7.61 8.00 -20.28
N LEU A 46 6.70 8.99 -20.25
CA LEU A 46 5.82 9.24 -19.10
C LEU A 46 4.92 8.04 -18.80
N ALA A 47 4.37 7.40 -19.83
CA ALA A 47 3.56 6.19 -19.67
C ALA A 47 4.39 5.05 -19.08
N ASN A 48 5.63 4.87 -19.53
CA ASN A 48 6.51 3.83 -19.00
C ASN A 48 6.90 4.10 -17.54
N GLU A 49 7.26 5.33 -17.20
CA GLU A 49 7.53 5.75 -15.81
C GLU A 49 6.31 5.50 -14.90
N THR A 50 5.10 5.79 -15.40
CA THR A 50 3.86 5.53 -14.67
C THR A 50 3.61 4.03 -14.47
N ILE A 51 3.89 3.20 -15.49
CA ILE A 51 3.75 1.74 -15.40
C ILE A 51 4.75 1.16 -14.40
N ASP A 52 6.00 1.61 -14.44
CA ASP A 52 7.05 1.15 -13.52
C ASP A 52 6.68 1.49 -12.07
N ASP A 53 6.19 2.71 -11.81
CA ASP A 53 5.67 3.10 -10.50
C ASP A 53 4.50 2.19 -10.05
N MET A 54 3.52 1.97 -10.93
CA MET A 54 2.39 1.09 -10.65
C MET A 54 2.85 -0.34 -10.31
N GLN A 55 3.86 -0.88 -11.00
CA GLN A 55 4.40 -2.20 -10.72
C GLN A 55 5.13 -2.27 -9.37
N VAL A 56 5.89 -1.24 -9.00
CA VAL A 56 6.53 -1.16 -7.69
C VAL A 56 5.48 -1.18 -6.59
N ARG A 57 4.47 -0.31 -6.69
CA ARG A 57 3.38 -0.21 -5.71
C ARG A 57 2.57 -1.50 -5.60
N GLN A 58 2.32 -2.20 -6.71
CA GLN A 58 1.67 -3.52 -6.67
C GLN A 58 2.49 -4.55 -5.89
N ARG A 59 3.81 -4.60 -6.12
CA ARG A 59 4.71 -5.52 -5.39
C ARG A 59 4.76 -5.19 -3.91
N ASP A 60 4.84 -3.92 -3.56
CA ASP A 60 4.86 -3.47 -2.16
C ASP A 60 3.54 -3.79 -1.46
N ASN A 61 2.40 -3.60 -2.14
CA ASN A 61 1.08 -3.98 -1.63
C ASN A 61 0.96 -5.48 -1.41
N ALA A 62 1.46 -6.30 -2.32
CA ALA A 62 1.47 -7.75 -2.18
C ALA A 62 2.35 -8.20 -1.00
N ALA A 63 3.51 -7.56 -0.81
CA ALA A 63 4.38 -7.83 0.33
C ALA A 63 3.73 -7.44 1.66
N LEU A 64 3.05 -6.29 1.70
CA LEU A 64 2.32 -5.82 2.86
C LEU A 64 1.16 -6.78 3.22
N ASP A 65 0.40 -7.23 2.23
CA ASP A 65 -0.67 -8.20 2.40
C ASP A 65 -0.15 -9.53 2.93
N ALA A 66 0.89 -10.09 2.31
CA ALA A 66 1.50 -11.34 2.72
C ALA A 66 1.99 -11.29 4.19
N LYS A 67 2.60 -10.17 4.59
CA LYS A 67 3.04 -9.94 5.97
C LYS A 67 1.87 -9.99 6.95
N TYR A 68 0.84 -9.19 6.73
CA TYR A 68 -0.27 -9.08 7.69
C TYR A 68 -1.20 -10.29 7.68
N THR A 69 -1.38 -10.94 6.53
CA THR A 69 -2.09 -12.22 6.43
C THR A 69 -1.40 -13.30 7.25
N LYS A 70 -0.06 -13.41 7.15
CA LYS A 70 0.72 -14.35 7.96
C LYS A 70 0.63 -14.04 9.45
N GLU A 71 0.87 -12.79 9.85
CA GLU A 71 0.79 -12.38 11.26
C GLU A 71 -0.59 -12.66 11.87
N LEU A 72 -1.66 -12.41 11.10
CA LEU A 72 -3.03 -12.69 11.51
C LEU A 72 -3.28 -14.19 11.67
N ALA A 73 -2.88 -15.00 10.69
CA ALA A 73 -3.01 -16.46 10.75
C ALA A 73 -2.24 -17.07 11.93
N ASP A 74 -1.02 -16.60 12.20
CA ASP A 74 -0.20 -17.05 13.33
C ASP A 74 -0.85 -16.67 14.68
N ALA A 75 -1.46 -15.48 14.77
CA ALA A 75 -2.16 -15.03 15.97
C ALA A 75 -3.48 -15.79 16.19
N GLN A 76 -4.24 -16.06 15.12
CA GLN A 76 -5.45 -16.89 15.16
C GLN A 76 -5.13 -18.32 15.57
N THR A 77 -4.10 -18.92 14.98
CA THR A 77 -3.64 -20.28 15.32
C THR A 77 -3.30 -20.40 16.81
N ARG A 78 -2.58 -19.40 17.36
CA ARG A 78 -2.30 -19.33 18.81
C ARG A 78 -3.57 -19.19 19.65
N ASN A 79 -4.61 -18.54 19.15
CA ASN A 79 -5.88 -18.44 19.88
C ASN A 79 -6.67 -19.75 19.84
N THR A 80 -6.78 -20.37 18.66
CA THR A 80 -7.39 -21.69 18.48
C THR A 80 -6.71 -22.76 19.33
N ASP A 81 -5.37 -22.69 19.49
CA ASP A 81 -4.66 -23.59 20.40
C ASP A 81 -5.08 -23.41 21.86
N LEU A 82 -5.24 -22.18 22.34
CA LEU A 82 -5.75 -21.92 23.69
C LEU A 82 -7.18 -22.43 23.85
N GLN A 83 -8.05 -22.23 22.85
CA GLN A 83 -9.42 -22.74 22.87
C GLN A 83 -9.43 -24.28 22.98
N ARG A 84 -8.59 -24.96 22.20
CA ARG A 84 -8.45 -26.43 22.25
C ARG A 84 -7.94 -26.90 23.62
N ARG A 85 -6.94 -26.22 24.18
CA ARG A 85 -6.40 -26.53 25.51
C ARG A 85 -7.46 -26.40 26.61
N LEU A 86 -8.28 -25.35 26.56
CA LEU A 86 -9.40 -25.19 27.51
C LEU A 86 -10.46 -26.28 27.31
N ALA A 87 -10.80 -26.61 26.07
CA ALA A 87 -11.75 -27.68 25.76
C ALA A 87 -11.28 -29.07 26.25
N ALA A 88 -9.98 -29.30 26.27
CA ALA A 88 -9.36 -30.51 26.83
C ALA A 88 -9.23 -30.51 28.37
N GLY A 89 -9.83 -29.53 29.06
CA GLY A 89 -9.75 -29.41 30.53
C GLY A 89 -8.47 -28.75 31.05
N GLY A 90 -7.63 -28.21 30.16
CA GLY A 90 -6.48 -27.40 30.52
C GLY A 90 -6.87 -26.05 31.11
N ARG A 91 -5.90 -25.37 31.74
CA ARG A 91 -6.09 -24.05 32.37
C ARG A 91 -5.24 -22.98 31.69
N VAL A 92 -5.81 -21.78 31.55
CA VAL A 92 -5.12 -20.58 31.06
C VAL A 92 -5.23 -19.48 32.12
N ARG A 93 -4.14 -18.75 32.36
CA ARG A 93 -4.13 -17.60 33.26
C ARG A 93 -4.31 -16.32 32.46
N VAL A 94 -5.24 -15.47 32.89
CA VAL A 94 -5.45 -14.15 32.33
C VAL A 94 -4.98 -13.13 33.36
N LYS A 95 -4.16 -12.17 32.93
CA LYS A 95 -3.74 -11.07 33.81
C LYS A 95 -4.93 -10.15 34.01
N GLY A 96 -5.47 -10.14 35.23
CA GLY A 96 -6.55 -9.23 35.64
C GLY A 96 -6.04 -8.17 36.63
N ARG A 97 -6.77 -7.06 36.72
CA ARG A 97 -6.65 -6.08 37.79
C ARG A 97 -8.04 -5.76 38.31
N CYS A 98 -8.28 -6.02 39.59
CA CYS A 98 -9.48 -5.56 40.28
C CYS A 98 -9.15 -4.24 40.98
N THR A 99 -9.92 -3.18 40.70
CA THR A 99 -9.79 -1.87 41.36
C THR A 99 -10.69 -1.73 42.59
N VAL A 100 -11.63 -2.65 42.77
CA VAL A 100 -12.52 -2.70 43.94
C VAL A 100 -11.79 -3.42 45.08
N PRO A 101 -11.71 -2.83 46.29
CA PRO A 101 -11.19 -3.52 47.47
C PRO A 101 -12.01 -4.79 47.71
N ALA A 102 -11.34 -5.93 47.82
CA ALA A 102 -12.01 -7.15 48.28
C ALA A 102 -12.46 -6.92 49.72
N THR A 103 -13.74 -7.13 50.02
CA THR A 103 -14.25 -7.20 51.39
C THR A 103 -13.70 -8.49 52.00
N THR A 104 -12.47 -8.46 52.50
CA THR A 104 -11.88 -9.60 53.18
C THR A 104 -12.31 -9.59 54.64
N THR A 105 -12.92 -10.69 55.10
CA THR A 105 -13.03 -10.95 56.53
C THR A 105 -11.60 -10.98 57.08
N PRO A 106 -11.23 -10.13 58.05
CA PRO A 106 -9.88 -10.12 58.58
C PRO A 106 -9.55 -11.49 59.17
N ALA A 107 -8.40 -12.05 58.78
CA ALA A 107 -7.90 -13.27 59.38
C ALA A 107 -7.68 -13.02 60.88
N SER A 108 -8.13 -13.94 61.74
CA SER A 108 -7.89 -13.85 63.17
C SER A 108 -6.38 -13.97 63.46
N THR A 109 -5.93 -13.36 64.56
CA THR A 109 -4.55 -13.48 65.05
C THR A 109 -4.15 -14.95 65.18
N GLY A 110 -3.31 -15.43 64.26
CA GLY A 110 -2.84 -16.82 64.18
C GLY A 110 -3.19 -17.57 62.88
N SER A 111 -4.01 -16.98 61.99
CA SER A 111 -4.41 -17.59 60.71
C SER A 111 -3.86 -16.81 59.52
N VAL A 112 -3.26 -17.50 58.55
CA VAL A 112 -3.08 -16.98 57.19
C VAL A 112 -4.41 -17.14 56.45
N GLY A 113 -5.02 -16.03 56.05
CA GLY A 113 -6.27 -16.06 55.27
C GLY A 113 -6.02 -16.70 53.90
N ASP A 114 -6.72 -17.78 53.60
CA ASP A 114 -6.67 -18.46 52.30
C ASP A 114 -7.61 -17.73 51.34
N ALA A 115 -7.09 -16.73 50.62
CA ALA A 115 -7.89 -16.02 49.63
C ALA A 115 -8.18 -16.96 48.46
N ALA A 116 -9.47 -17.31 48.28
CA ALA A 116 -9.90 -18.20 47.20
C ALA A 116 -9.38 -17.70 45.84
N THR A 117 -8.81 -18.61 45.05
CA THR A 117 -8.42 -18.31 43.67
C THR A 117 -9.68 -18.03 42.86
N VAL A 118 -9.75 -16.87 42.22
CA VAL A 118 -10.87 -16.53 41.33
C VAL A 118 -10.72 -17.31 40.03
N GLU A 119 -11.64 -18.23 39.77
CA GLU A 119 -11.75 -18.97 38.52
C GLU A 119 -12.92 -18.42 37.70
N LEU A 120 -12.68 -18.14 36.42
CA LEU A 120 -13.76 -17.81 35.48
C LEU A 120 -14.58 -19.06 35.19
N SER A 121 -15.89 -18.91 35.03
CA SER A 121 -16.73 -20.01 34.54
C SER A 121 -16.27 -20.48 33.16
N PRO A 122 -16.51 -21.74 32.78
CA PRO A 122 -16.16 -22.26 31.45
C PRO A 122 -16.68 -21.36 30.31
N ASP A 123 -17.91 -20.86 30.43
CA ASP A 123 -18.51 -19.94 29.45
C ASP A 123 -17.77 -18.60 29.38
N SER A 124 -17.44 -18.02 30.54
CA SER A 124 -16.67 -16.77 30.62
C SER A 124 -15.27 -16.94 30.02
N GLY A 125 -14.62 -18.09 30.24
CA GLY A 125 -13.33 -18.41 29.66
C GLY A 125 -13.34 -18.47 28.13
N ARG A 126 -14.41 -19.04 27.53
CA ARG A 126 -14.62 -19.06 26.07
C ARG A 126 -14.83 -17.65 25.52
N ASN A 127 -15.70 -16.86 26.14
CA ASN A 127 -15.97 -15.48 25.74
C ASN A 127 -14.69 -14.61 25.72
N VAL A 128 -13.78 -14.80 26.67
CA VAL A 128 -12.49 -14.08 26.68
C VAL A 128 -11.64 -14.40 25.43
N LEU A 129 -11.59 -15.66 25.01
CA LEU A 129 -10.83 -16.05 23.81
C LEU A 129 -11.49 -15.57 22.52
N ASP A 130 -12.82 -15.52 22.47
CA ASP A 130 -13.56 -14.97 21.34
C ASP A 130 -13.34 -13.46 21.20
N ILE A 131 -13.42 -12.72 22.31
CA ILE A 131 -13.07 -11.29 22.35
C ILE A 131 -11.63 -11.07 21.89
N ARG A 132 -10.69 -11.90 22.38
CA ARG A 132 -9.29 -11.84 21.95
C ARG A 132 -9.16 -12.06 20.43
N SER A 133 -9.93 -12.97 19.85
CA SER A 133 -9.92 -13.24 18.40
C SER A 133 -10.39 -12.01 17.60
N GLY A 134 -11.48 -11.37 18.03
CA GLY A 134 -11.98 -10.13 17.45
C GLY A 134 -10.93 -9.01 17.50
N ILE A 135 -10.34 -8.77 18.67
CA ILE A 135 -9.29 -7.76 18.86
C ILE A 135 -8.08 -8.03 17.95
N ILE A 136 -7.64 -9.28 17.83
CA ILE A 136 -6.53 -9.65 16.94
C ILE A 136 -6.85 -9.29 15.48
N SER A 137 -8.05 -9.63 15.01
CA SER A 137 -8.50 -9.33 13.65
C SER A 137 -8.54 -7.82 13.39
N ASP A 138 -9.15 -7.05 14.29
CA ASP A 138 -9.31 -5.62 14.12
C ASP A 138 -7.97 -4.88 14.20
N GLN A 139 -7.09 -5.28 15.14
CA GLN A 139 -5.74 -4.72 15.21
C GLN A 139 -4.89 -5.04 13.98
N ALA A 140 -5.07 -6.21 13.36
CA ALA A 140 -4.38 -6.56 12.11
C ALA A 140 -4.87 -5.66 10.96
N LYS A 141 -6.19 -5.51 10.80
CA LYS A 141 -6.78 -4.62 9.78
C LYS A 141 -6.34 -3.17 9.96
N LEU A 142 -6.39 -2.65 11.19
CA LEU A 142 -5.98 -1.28 11.49
C LEU A 142 -4.49 -1.06 11.19
N ARG A 143 -3.61 -1.98 11.61
CA ARG A 143 -2.18 -1.87 11.34
C ARG A 143 -1.88 -1.95 9.84
N TYR A 144 -2.50 -2.87 9.12
CA TYR A 144 -2.41 -2.98 7.66
C TYR A 144 -2.82 -1.66 6.99
N LEU A 145 -4.03 -1.16 7.28
CA LEU A 145 -4.54 0.07 6.66
C LEU A 145 -3.67 1.29 6.98
N GLN A 146 -3.22 1.43 8.23
CA GLN A 146 -2.34 2.52 8.63
C GLN A 146 -0.98 2.45 7.91
N GLN A 147 -0.43 1.26 7.69
CA GLN A 147 0.83 1.09 6.97
C GLN A 147 0.63 1.33 5.47
N TYR A 148 -0.44 0.78 4.88
CA TYR A 148 -0.85 1.03 3.50
C TYR A 148 -0.96 2.52 3.19
N VAL A 149 -1.72 3.28 3.99
CA VAL A 149 -1.87 4.73 3.78
C VAL A 149 -0.53 5.46 3.86
N ARG A 150 0.35 5.06 4.79
CA ARG A 150 1.67 5.69 4.96
C ARG A 150 2.62 5.43 3.79
N GLU A 151 2.52 4.25 3.18
CA GLU A 151 3.43 3.79 2.13
C GLU A 151 2.90 4.05 0.72
N GLN A 152 1.58 4.09 0.53
CA GLN A 152 0.94 3.99 -0.79
C GLN A 152 0.03 5.17 -1.13
N CYS A 153 -0.35 6.00 -0.15
CA CYS A 153 -1.30 7.11 -0.35
C CYS A 153 -0.70 8.49 -0.04
N ARG A 154 0.62 8.56 0.16
CA ARG A 154 1.35 9.83 0.21
C ARG A 154 1.80 10.21 -1.18
#